data_AF-A0A6A4NYC1-F1
#
_entry.id   AF-A0A6A4NYC1-F1
#
_cell.length_a   1.000
_cell.length_b   1.000
_cell.length_c   1.000
_cell.angle_alpha   90.00
_cell.angle_beta   90.00
_cell.angle_gamma   90.00
#
_symmetry.space_group_name_H-M   'P 1'
#
loop_
_entity.id
_entity.type
_entity.pdbx_description
1 polymer ?
#
loop_
_entity_poly.entity_id
_entity_poly.type
_entity_poly.pdbx_seq_one_letter_code
_entity_poly.pdbx_strand_id
1 'polypeptide(L)'
;MLWNVILQEASTWQKELGTHVLDHETMLQFVAPMSVQLEEDHQYEEYVKTRLYYREHLNKEPYNSLLLSNFAQFLYLVIHDFDEAEEYFKLSVMVEPPDAEAFSRYADFLWLVKNDLWAAEQRYEQALEADPGNNYYASRYANFLWSTGGKDTYFPLESSDNLQL
;
A
#
# COMPACT_ATOMS: atom_id res chain seq x y z
N MET A 1 -16.34 4.19 13.92
CA MET A 1 -16.72 3.51 15.17
C MET A 1 -16.84 4.43 16.41
N LEU A 2 -16.84 5.76 16.27
CA LEU A 2 -17.13 6.69 17.39
C LEU A 2 -18.52 7.36 17.25
N TRP A 3 -18.95 7.62 16.01
CA TRP A 3 -20.20 8.35 15.71
C TRP A 3 -21.47 7.65 16.23
N ASN A 4 -21.54 6.34 16.12
CA ASN A 4 -22.68 5.57 16.61
C ASN A 4 -22.80 5.63 18.13
N VAL A 5 -21.67 5.71 18.85
CA VAL A 5 -21.65 5.83 20.32
C VAL A 5 -22.13 7.21 20.75
N ILE A 6 -21.67 8.27 20.06
CA ILE A 6 -22.10 9.66 20.32
C ILE A 6 -23.60 9.83 20.02
N LEU A 7 -24.08 9.28 18.90
CA LEU A 7 -25.51 9.29 18.54
C LEU A 7 -26.35 8.55 19.58
N GLN A 8 -25.85 7.42 20.08
CA GLN A 8 -26.54 6.62 21.08
C GLN A 8 -26.60 7.35 22.42
N GLU A 9 -25.49 7.92 22.90
CA GLU A 9 -25.50 8.76 24.10
C GLU A 9 -26.48 9.93 23.96
N ALA A 10 -26.39 10.74 22.90
CA ALA A 10 -27.28 11.88 22.66
C ALA A 10 -28.77 11.50 22.71
N SER A 11 -29.14 10.34 22.12
CA SER A 11 -30.51 9.82 22.16
C SER A 11 -30.98 9.41 23.57
N THR A 12 -30.04 9.03 24.43
CA THR A 12 -30.31 8.59 25.82
C THR A 12 -30.61 9.81 26.69
N TRP A 13 -29.78 10.85 26.60
CA TRP A 13 -30.00 12.16 27.26
C TRP A 13 -31.34 12.79 26.88
N GLN A 14 -31.75 12.67 25.61
CA GLN A 14 -33.01 13.21 25.12
C GLN A 14 -34.25 12.49 25.70
N LYS A 15 -34.13 11.21 26.05
CA LYS A 15 -35.17 10.44 26.76
C LYS A 15 -35.19 10.73 28.26
N GLU A 16 -34.03 10.90 28.88
CA GLU A 16 -33.90 11.14 30.32
C GLU A 16 -34.40 12.53 30.75
N LEU A 17 -34.20 13.55 29.93
CA LEU A 17 -34.60 14.92 30.25
C LEU A 17 -36.10 15.20 30.04
N GLY A 18 -36.82 14.32 29.34
CA GLY A 18 -38.25 14.48 29.02
C GLY A 18 -38.53 15.68 28.10
N THR A 19 -39.47 15.54 27.18
CA THR A 19 -39.80 16.55 26.14
C THR A 19 -40.34 17.89 26.67
N HIS A 20 -40.36 18.09 27.99
CA HIS A 20 -41.06 19.20 28.64
C HIS A 20 -40.20 20.03 29.60
N VAL A 21 -38.93 19.68 29.83
CA VAL A 21 -38.08 20.40 30.81
C VAL A 21 -37.27 21.53 30.16
N LEU A 22 -36.87 21.38 28.89
CA LEU A 22 -36.17 22.41 28.11
C LEU A 22 -36.65 22.34 26.65
N ASP A 23 -36.96 23.48 26.04
CA ASP A 23 -37.31 23.52 24.61
C ASP A 23 -36.08 23.21 23.74
N HIS A 24 -36.33 22.89 22.46
CA HIS A 24 -35.28 22.48 21.52
C HIS A 24 -34.19 23.56 21.34
N GLU A 25 -34.57 24.82 21.45
CA GLU A 25 -33.66 25.96 21.29
C GLU A 25 -32.73 26.09 22.51
N THR A 26 -33.26 25.89 23.71
CA THR A 26 -32.50 25.92 24.96
C THR A 26 -31.54 24.74 25.05
N MET A 27 -31.95 23.57 24.56
CA MET A 27 -31.08 22.40 24.44
C MET A 27 -29.87 22.66 23.52
N LEU A 28 -30.08 23.37 22.40
CA LEU A 28 -28.98 23.75 21.49
C LEU A 28 -27.97 24.71 22.13
N GLN A 29 -28.39 25.52 23.11
CA GLN A 29 -27.48 26.42 23.85
C GLN A 29 -26.58 25.68 24.85
N PHE A 30 -26.97 24.49 25.32
CA PHE A 30 -26.16 23.66 26.22
C PHE A 30 -25.17 22.75 25.51
N VAL A 31 -25.31 22.57 24.19
CA VAL A 31 -24.33 21.84 23.39
C VAL A 31 -23.12 22.75 23.20
N ALA A 32 -22.00 22.42 23.85
CA ALA A 32 -20.74 23.10 23.59
C ALA A 32 -20.44 23.00 22.09
N PRO A 33 -20.21 24.13 21.38
CA PRO A 33 -19.91 24.10 19.97
C PRO A 33 -18.55 23.41 19.79
N MET A 34 -18.57 22.11 19.49
CA MET A 34 -17.42 21.42 18.95
C MET A 34 -17.35 21.79 17.47
N SER A 35 -16.64 22.86 17.16
CA SER A 35 -16.11 23.00 15.81
C SER A 35 -15.03 21.93 15.65
N VAL A 36 -15.28 20.95 14.78
CA VAL A 36 -14.18 20.17 14.23
C VAL A 36 -13.40 21.14 13.36
N GLN A 37 -12.25 21.58 13.86
CA GLN A 37 -11.23 22.16 13.02
C GLN A 37 -10.73 21.03 12.14
N LEU A 38 -11.36 20.82 10.98
CA LEU A 38 -10.77 20.04 9.92
C LEU A 38 -9.54 20.85 9.50
N GLU A 39 -8.37 20.55 10.08
CA GLU A 39 -7.12 20.97 9.45
C GLU A 39 -7.21 20.49 8.01
N GLU A 40 -7.10 21.42 7.05
CA GLU A 40 -7.03 21.06 5.65
C GLU A 40 -5.77 20.22 5.48
N ASP A 41 -5.96 18.90 5.45
CA ASP A 41 -4.88 17.95 5.27
C ASP A 41 -4.47 18.03 3.79
N HIS A 42 -3.69 19.07 3.43
CA HIS A 42 -3.24 19.35 2.07
C HIS A 42 -2.56 18.12 1.42
N GLN A 43 -2.04 17.22 2.25
CA GLN A 43 -1.49 15.93 1.88
C GLN A 43 -2.54 15.01 1.22
N TYR A 44 -3.78 14.97 1.74
CA TYR A 44 -4.86 14.19 1.16
C TYR A 44 -5.28 14.72 -0.21
N GLU A 45 -5.34 16.04 -0.40
CA GLU A 45 -5.66 16.65 -1.70
C GLU A 45 -4.59 16.32 -2.75
N GLU A 46 -3.31 16.37 -2.38
CA GLU A 46 -2.21 16.03 -3.27
C GLU A 46 -2.22 14.55 -3.69
N TYR A 47 -2.62 13.65 -2.77
CA TYR A 47 -2.78 12.23 -3.05
C TYR A 47 -3.91 11.94 -4.03
N VAL A 48 -5.05 12.62 -3.87
CA VAL A 48 -6.17 12.53 -4.81
C VAL A 48 -5.74 13.02 -6.19
N LYS A 49 -5.06 14.16 -6.28
CA LYS A 49 -4.52 14.69 -7.55
C LYS A 49 -3.55 13.72 -8.21
N THR A 50 -2.61 13.18 -7.44
CA THR A 50 -1.61 12.21 -7.92
C THR A 50 -2.28 10.94 -8.45
N ARG A 51 -3.25 10.39 -7.71
CA ARG A 51 -4.01 9.20 -8.14
C ARG A 51 -4.79 9.45 -9.43
N LEU A 52 -5.41 10.62 -9.57
CA LEU A 52 -6.11 11.02 -10.79
C LEU A 52 -5.15 11.15 -11.97
N TYR A 53 -3.98 11.76 -11.76
CA TYR A 53 -2.96 11.92 -12.79
C TYR A 53 -2.48 10.56 -13.34
N TYR A 54 -2.17 9.61 -12.47
CA TYR A 54 -1.80 8.25 -12.90
C TYR A 54 -2.92 7.57 -13.68
N ARG A 55 -4.17 7.63 -13.19
CA ARG A 55 -5.32 7.01 -13.87
C ARG A 55 -5.57 7.62 -15.25
N GLU A 56 -5.43 8.93 -15.40
CA GLU A 56 -5.57 9.59 -16.70
C GLU A 56 -4.52 9.10 -17.70
N HIS A 57 -3.26 8.96 -17.28
CA HIS A 57 -2.18 8.49 -18.15
C HIS A 57 -2.30 7.00 -18.47
N LEU A 58 -2.70 6.18 -17.50
CA LEU A 58 -2.99 4.76 -17.73
C LEU A 58 -4.17 4.54 -18.68
N ASN A 59 -5.16 5.44 -18.72
CA ASN A 59 -6.22 5.39 -19.72
C ASN A 59 -5.70 5.63 -21.16
N LYS A 60 -4.64 6.42 -21.31
CA LYS A 60 -4.01 6.71 -22.61
C LYS A 60 -3.00 5.62 -23.00
N GLU A 61 -2.28 5.09 -22.03
CA GLU A 61 -1.22 4.10 -22.20
C GLU A 61 -1.40 2.91 -21.23
N PRO A 62 -2.43 2.05 -21.47
CA PRO A 62 -2.81 0.99 -20.52
C PRO A 62 -1.78 -0.14 -20.39
N TYR A 63 -0.81 -0.21 -21.30
CA TYR A 63 0.22 -1.25 -21.35
C TYR A 63 1.63 -0.66 -21.19
N ASN A 64 1.78 0.41 -20.40
CA ASN A 64 3.08 0.99 -20.07
C ASN A 64 3.55 0.44 -18.71
N SER A 65 4.54 -0.47 -18.72
CA SER A 65 5.06 -1.16 -17.52
C SER A 65 5.54 -0.17 -16.45
N LEU A 66 6.21 0.91 -16.87
CA LEU A 66 6.75 1.93 -15.99
C LEU A 66 5.63 2.71 -15.30
N LEU A 67 4.58 3.10 -16.03
CA LEU A 67 3.43 3.79 -15.43
C LEU A 67 2.67 2.88 -14.45
N LEU A 68 2.43 1.62 -14.83
CA LEU A 68 1.74 0.64 -13.99
C LEU A 68 2.53 0.37 -12.69
N SER A 69 3.83 0.11 -12.78
CA SER A 69 4.68 -0.19 -11.62
C SER A 69 4.91 1.04 -10.72
N ASN A 70 5.01 2.24 -11.29
CA ASN A 70 5.09 3.48 -10.50
C ASN A 70 3.77 3.77 -9.78
N PHE A 71 2.63 3.55 -10.44
CA PHE A 71 1.34 3.73 -9.79
C PHE A 71 1.14 2.71 -8.66
N ALA A 72 1.49 1.45 -8.89
CA ALA A 72 1.49 0.42 -7.86
C ALA A 72 2.37 0.81 -6.66
N GLN A 73 3.57 1.33 -6.91
CA GLN A 73 4.45 1.77 -5.83
C GLN A 73 3.90 2.99 -5.07
N PHE A 74 3.23 3.93 -5.75
CA PHE A 74 2.53 5.02 -5.08
C PHE A 74 1.39 4.50 -4.17
N LEU A 75 0.59 3.56 -4.67
CA LEU A 75 -0.46 2.92 -3.89
C LEU A 75 0.09 2.18 -2.67
N TYR A 76 1.22 1.48 -2.83
CA TYR A 76 1.91 0.75 -1.78
C TYR A 76 2.56 1.68 -0.71
N LEU A 77 3.39 2.63 -1.14
CA LEU A 77 4.23 3.42 -0.23
C LEU A 77 3.52 4.64 0.37
N VAL A 78 2.57 5.22 -0.35
CA VAL A 78 1.96 6.52 0.01
C VAL A 78 0.52 6.36 0.45
N ILE A 79 -0.28 5.61 -0.31
CA ILE A 79 -1.71 5.41 0.00
C ILE A 79 -1.92 4.24 0.97
N HIS A 80 -1.00 3.29 1.00
CA HIS A 80 -1.12 2.01 1.71
C HIS A 80 -2.35 1.17 1.28
N ASP A 81 -2.73 1.28 0.00
CA ASP A 81 -3.74 0.41 -0.63
C ASP A 81 -3.02 -0.80 -1.27
N PHE A 82 -2.74 -1.81 -0.45
CA PHE A 82 -1.94 -2.97 -0.87
C PHE A 82 -2.68 -3.86 -1.87
N ASP A 83 -4.01 -3.93 -1.80
CA ASP A 83 -4.79 -4.76 -2.72
C ASP A 83 -4.79 -4.14 -4.12
N GLU A 84 -5.04 -2.83 -4.26
CA GLU A 84 -4.97 -2.17 -5.56
C GLU A 84 -3.51 -2.14 -6.07
N ALA A 85 -2.52 -1.94 -5.20
CA ALA A 85 -1.11 -2.00 -5.57
C ALA A 85 -0.72 -3.35 -6.18
N GLU A 86 -1.14 -4.46 -5.57
CA GLU A 86 -0.83 -5.80 -6.07
C GLU A 86 -1.38 -6.03 -7.48
N GLU A 87 -2.59 -5.57 -7.76
CA GLU A 87 -3.19 -5.68 -9.09
C GLU A 87 -2.40 -4.90 -10.15
N TYR A 88 -1.96 -3.67 -9.83
CA TYR A 88 -1.14 -2.90 -10.76
C TYR A 88 0.28 -3.46 -10.93
N PHE A 89 0.87 -4.05 -9.87
CA PHE A 89 2.12 -4.77 -10.02
C PHE A 89 1.98 -5.99 -10.94
N LYS A 90 0.92 -6.80 -10.77
CA LYS A 90 0.62 -7.94 -11.66
C LYS A 90 0.48 -7.49 -13.11
N LEU A 91 -0.26 -6.41 -13.35
CA LEU A 91 -0.39 -5.84 -14.69
C LEU A 91 0.96 -5.39 -15.26
N SER A 92 1.80 -4.73 -14.45
CA SER A 92 3.09 -4.20 -14.91
C SER A 92 4.05 -5.29 -15.41
N VAL A 93 4.03 -6.48 -14.80
CA VAL A 93 4.89 -7.61 -15.18
C VAL A 93 4.34 -8.47 -16.33
N MET A 94 3.12 -8.18 -16.80
CA MET A 94 2.53 -8.82 -17.98
C MET A 94 2.75 -8.02 -19.28
N VAL A 95 3.33 -6.82 -19.18
CA VAL A 95 3.61 -5.96 -20.34
C VAL A 95 4.83 -6.49 -21.10
N GLU A 96 4.75 -6.44 -22.43
CA GLU A 96 5.82 -6.82 -23.35
C GLU A 96 6.43 -5.57 -24.01
N PRO A 97 7.77 -5.47 -24.15
CA PRO A 97 8.77 -6.44 -23.69
C PRO A 97 8.90 -6.46 -22.16
N PRO A 98 9.48 -7.53 -21.57
CA PRO A 98 9.58 -7.65 -20.13
C PRO A 98 10.45 -6.55 -19.52
N ASP A 99 9.99 -5.99 -18.40
CA ASP A 99 10.65 -4.87 -17.72
C ASP A 99 11.24 -5.34 -16.38
N ALA A 100 12.56 -5.35 -16.30
CA ALA A 100 13.30 -5.78 -15.13
C ALA A 100 12.98 -4.94 -13.88
N GLU A 101 12.69 -3.65 -14.05
CA GLU A 101 12.33 -2.76 -12.94
C GLU A 101 10.94 -3.11 -12.39
N ALA A 102 9.98 -3.39 -13.28
CA ALA A 102 8.64 -3.81 -12.90
C ALA A 102 8.66 -5.13 -12.12
N PHE A 103 9.42 -6.12 -12.59
CA PHE A 103 9.62 -7.38 -11.88
C PHE A 103 10.25 -7.16 -10.50
N SER A 104 11.35 -6.39 -10.44
CA SER A 104 12.07 -6.17 -9.19
C SER A 104 11.24 -5.39 -8.16
N ARG A 105 10.39 -4.45 -8.59
CA ARG A 105 9.44 -3.76 -7.70
C ARG A 105 8.33 -4.68 -7.19
N TYR A 106 7.81 -5.55 -8.06
CA TYR A 106 6.81 -6.52 -7.61
C TYR A 106 7.40 -7.55 -6.65
N ALA A 107 8.64 -7.98 -6.88
CA ALA A 107 9.39 -8.85 -5.98
C ALA A 107 9.48 -8.27 -4.57
N ASP A 108 9.90 -7.00 -4.45
CA ASP A 108 9.95 -6.28 -3.18
C ASP A 108 8.58 -6.23 -2.48
N PHE A 109 7.50 -5.99 -3.22
CA PHE A 109 6.15 -5.97 -2.66
C PHE A 109 5.74 -7.35 -2.11
N LEU A 110 5.97 -8.41 -2.88
CA LEU A 110 5.68 -9.78 -2.46
C LEU A 110 6.48 -10.17 -1.21
N TRP A 111 7.75 -9.77 -1.17
CA TRP A 111 8.61 -10.03 -0.02
C TRP A 111 8.20 -9.22 1.22
N LEU A 112 8.15 -7.89 1.11
CA LEU A 112 8.01 -6.99 2.26
C LEU A 112 6.57 -6.88 2.78
N VAL A 113 5.57 -7.04 1.90
CA VAL A 113 4.16 -6.87 2.25
C VAL A 113 3.44 -8.21 2.38
N LYS A 114 3.64 -9.11 1.42
CA LYS A 114 2.93 -10.40 1.41
C LYS A 114 3.68 -11.50 2.17
N ASN A 115 4.97 -11.30 2.46
CA ASN A 115 5.86 -12.32 3.00
C ASN A 115 5.84 -13.62 2.17
N ASP A 116 5.67 -13.47 0.85
CA ASP A 116 5.68 -14.57 -0.12
C ASP A 116 7.08 -14.67 -0.74
N LEU A 117 7.98 -15.37 -0.05
CA LEU A 117 9.38 -15.45 -0.43
C LEU A 117 9.58 -16.17 -1.78
N TRP A 118 8.79 -17.22 -2.02
CA TRP A 118 8.89 -17.99 -3.25
C TRP A 118 8.44 -17.18 -4.47
N ALA A 119 7.29 -16.49 -4.37
CA ALA A 119 6.84 -15.63 -5.45
C ALA A 119 7.79 -14.44 -5.63
N ALA A 120 8.34 -13.88 -4.56
CA ALA A 120 9.31 -12.79 -4.65
C ALA A 120 10.59 -13.23 -5.38
N GLU A 121 11.16 -14.39 -5.03
CA GLU A 121 12.35 -14.94 -5.69
C GLU A 121 12.14 -15.09 -7.19
N GLN A 122 11.01 -15.68 -7.61
CA GLN A 122 10.68 -15.81 -9.03
C GLN A 122 10.69 -14.47 -9.77
N ARG A 123 10.16 -13.41 -9.14
CA ARG A 123 10.17 -12.08 -9.74
C ARG A 123 11.58 -11.49 -9.80
N TYR A 124 12.44 -11.72 -8.81
CA TYR A 124 13.84 -11.31 -8.90
C TYR A 124 14.59 -12.05 -10.03
N GLU A 125 14.36 -13.35 -10.20
CA GLU A 125 14.96 -14.12 -11.30
C GLU A 125 14.49 -13.59 -12.66
N GLN A 126 13.19 -13.33 -12.82
CA GLN A 126 12.64 -12.71 -14.04
C GLN A 126 13.25 -11.32 -14.32
N ALA A 127 13.55 -10.53 -13.29
CA ALA A 127 14.25 -9.26 -13.47
C ALA A 127 15.67 -9.44 -14.02
N LEU A 128 16.38 -10.47 -13.55
CA LEU A 128 17.72 -10.82 -14.06
C LEU A 128 17.68 -11.37 -15.49
N GLU A 129 16.65 -12.12 -15.85
CA GLU A 129 16.46 -12.60 -17.22
C GLU A 129 16.14 -11.46 -18.19
N ALA A 130 15.34 -10.48 -17.76
CA ALA A 130 14.97 -9.32 -18.55
C ALA A 130 16.15 -8.35 -18.79
N ASP A 131 17.09 -8.25 -17.85
CA ASP A 131 18.31 -7.43 -17.99
C ASP A 131 19.57 -8.12 -17.38
N PRO A 132 20.13 -9.15 -18.04
CA PRO A 132 21.20 -10.00 -17.47
C PRO A 132 22.54 -9.30 -17.20
N GLY A 133 22.73 -8.08 -17.70
CA GLY A 133 23.97 -7.32 -17.55
C GLY A 133 23.93 -6.29 -16.42
N ASN A 134 22.78 -6.12 -15.77
CA ASN A 134 22.57 -5.01 -14.87
C ASN A 134 22.74 -5.41 -13.40
N ASN A 135 23.87 -4.95 -12.84
CA ASN A 135 24.25 -5.21 -11.45
C ASN A 135 23.24 -4.68 -10.43
N TYR A 136 22.38 -3.72 -10.81
CA TYR A 136 21.33 -3.22 -9.92
C TYR A 136 20.37 -4.33 -9.51
N TYR A 137 19.84 -5.11 -10.47
CA TYR A 137 18.90 -6.19 -10.17
C TYR A 137 19.58 -7.36 -9.45
N ALA A 138 20.84 -7.66 -9.79
CA ALA A 138 21.63 -8.65 -9.06
C ALA A 138 21.83 -8.24 -7.60
N SER A 139 22.08 -6.96 -7.33
CA SER A 139 22.23 -6.44 -5.97
C SER A 139 20.93 -6.51 -5.17
N ARG A 140 19.78 -6.25 -5.82
CA ARG A 140 18.46 -6.38 -5.17
C ARG A 140 18.14 -7.82 -4.83
N TYR A 141 18.38 -8.75 -5.75
CA TYR A 141 18.18 -10.17 -5.47
C TYR A 141 19.12 -10.68 -4.35
N ALA A 142 20.40 -10.27 -4.37
CA ALA A 142 21.33 -10.60 -3.30
C ALA A 142 20.88 -10.04 -1.93
N ASN A 143 20.30 -8.83 -1.90
CA ASN A 143 19.75 -8.26 -0.68
C ASN A 143 18.57 -9.08 -0.13
N PHE A 144 17.68 -9.54 -1.01
CA PHE A 144 16.58 -10.43 -0.66
C PHE A 144 17.11 -11.75 -0.06
N LEU A 145 18.05 -12.43 -0.72
CA LEU A 145 18.63 -13.67 -0.23
C LEU A 145 19.33 -13.50 1.11
N TRP A 146 20.12 -12.43 1.27
CA TRP A 146 20.79 -12.11 2.52
C TRP A 146 19.80 -11.89 3.66
N SER A 147 18.73 -11.15 3.41
CA SER A 147 17.76 -10.76 4.43
C SER A 147 16.81 -11.89 4.82
N THR A 148 16.55 -12.83 3.91
CA THR A 148 15.73 -14.03 4.16
C THR A 148 16.57 -15.24 4.62
N GLY A 149 17.90 -15.12 4.55
CA GLY A 149 18.84 -16.23 4.75
C GLY A 149 18.74 -17.30 3.66
N GLY A 150 18.13 -16.98 2.50
CA GLY A 150 17.81 -17.93 1.42
C GLY A 150 16.87 -19.07 1.83
N LYS A 151 16.35 -19.08 3.06
CA LYS A 151 15.48 -20.17 3.52
C LYS A 151 14.16 -20.09 2.77
N ASP A 152 13.66 -21.25 2.33
CA ASP A 152 12.45 -21.38 1.50
C ASP A 152 12.55 -20.72 0.11
N THR A 153 13.78 -20.45 -0.34
CA THR A 153 14.09 -20.01 -1.70
C THR A 153 14.78 -21.15 -2.48
N TYR A 154 14.86 -21.07 -3.80
CA TYR A 154 15.45 -22.05 -4.71
C TYR A 154 16.95 -22.23 -4.46
N PHE A 155 17.61 -21.20 -3.93
CA PHE A 155 19.01 -21.21 -3.51
C PHE A 155 19.16 -21.01 -1.99
N PRO A 156 18.87 -22.04 -1.18
CA PRO A 156 19.01 -21.93 0.26
C PRO A 156 20.46 -21.72 0.66
N LEU A 157 20.72 -20.63 1.37
CA LEU A 157 22.04 -20.37 1.93
C LEU A 157 22.26 -21.34 3.09
N GLU A 158 23.32 -22.14 3.01
CA GLU A 158 23.68 -23.04 4.10
C GLU A 158 23.89 -22.24 5.39
N SER A 159 23.25 -22.66 6.48
CA SER A 159 23.48 -22.06 7.79
C SER A 159 24.94 -22.23 8.20
N SER A 160 25.57 -21.16 8.66
CA SER A 160 26.95 -21.12 9.16
C SER A 160 27.27 -22.13 10.28
N ASP A 161 26.27 -22.78 10.87
CA ASP A 161 26.43 -23.89 11.83
C ASP A 161 27.06 -25.17 11.22
N ASN A 162 27.06 -25.31 9.89
CA ASN A 162 27.68 -26.44 9.20
C ASN A 162 29.17 -26.22 8.86
N LEU A 163 29.73 -25.05 9.14
CA LEU A 163 31.16 -24.76 9.00
C LEU A 163 31.89 -25.08 10.31
N GLN A 164 31.98 -26.37 10.65
CA GLN A 164 33.00 -26.82 11.60
C GLN A 164 34.36 -26.82 10.89
N LEU A 165 35.11 -25.72 11.05
CA LEU A 165 36.55 -25.67 10.81
C LEU A 165 37.32 -26.26 12.00
#